data_AF-A0A3C1B340-F1
#
_entry.id   AF-A0A3C1B340-F1
#
_cell.length_a   1.000
_cell.length_b   1.000
_cell.length_c   1.000
_cell.angle_alpha   90.00
_cell.angle_beta   90.00
_cell.angle_gamma   90.00
#
_symmetry.space_group_name_H-M   'P 1'
#
loop_
_entity.id
_entity.type
_entity.pdbx_description
1 polymer ?
#
loop_
_entity_poly.entity_id
_entity_poly.type
_entity_poly.pdbx_seq_one_letter_code
_entity_poly.pdbx_strand_id
1 'polypeptide(L)'
;MNRSDFRQLASTRHLLLDGATGTHLQAAGMAAGISPEIWVLEHPEVLENLQGQYLAAGSNIILTATFGANRMKMARHHASENIEQVNRQLAALSVQIRDRFRQENPDRLVLVAGDLGPTGSFLYPAGDLTLGEMTDIFREQVLGQLAGGVDLFLIETMMDLAEVRSAVMAVQSECDLPILASLTFAENGRTLAGNSFSECLITLAALGVDACGINCSFGPEKLGELIEPMRILSPIPLLLKPNAGLPVLIDGQTVFPMQAQPFAKAMKDLAADPVRLLGGCCGTGPSHLAALADVLASDKKVGQLNLPMLPDIICSARQTWQVVPDASLPAIDCHDPDSLVDDVIDVIDDEPPAVIIDFDCLPPDTEPAVILEALQQLQVTVAVPLVFRTNQEKLLEQLLRHYCGRAGVIGKLPPKANGALSVNPEKHSPGPGISS
;
A
#
# COMPACT_ATOMS: atom_id res chain seq x y z
N MET A 1 -7.31 -7.37 -17.60
CA MET A 1 -6.10 -6.51 -17.65
C MET A 1 -4.93 -7.33 -17.09
N ASN A 2 -3.71 -7.23 -17.63
CA ASN A 2 -2.53 -7.82 -16.99
C ASN A 2 -1.55 -6.71 -16.55
N ARG A 3 -0.50 -7.08 -15.83
CA ARG A 3 0.47 -6.13 -15.26
C ARG A 3 1.31 -5.40 -16.29
N SER A 4 1.75 -6.09 -17.35
CA SER A 4 2.54 -5.45 -18.41
C SER A 4 1.72 -4.39 -19.15
N ASP A 5 0.47 -4.70 -19.48
CA ASP A 5 -0.44 -3.78 -20.16
C ASP A 5 -0.74 -2.57 -19.28
N PHE A 6 -0.97 -2.80 -17.98
CA PHE A 6 -1.19 -1.71 -17.02
C PHE A 6 0.03 -0.79 -16.89
N ARG A 7 1.24 -1.35 -16.74
CA ARG A 7 2.48 -0.58 -16.67
C ARG A 7 2.70 0.23 -17.94
N GLN A 8 2.41 -0.35 -19.11
CA GLN A 8 2.50 0.36 -20.39
C GLN A 8 1.50 1.53 -20.44
N LEU A 9 0.26 1.32 -19.99
CA LEU A 9 -0.74 2.38 -19.87
C LEU A 9 -0.24 3.51 -18.98
N ALA A 10 0.12 3.20 -17.72
CA ALA A 10 0.62 4.19 -16.77
C ALA A 10 1.90 4.90 -17.25
N SER A 11 2.73 4.24 -18.06
CA SER A 11 3.95 4.86 -18.61
C SER A 11 3.68 5.91 -19.70
N THR A 12 2.52 5.88 -20.36
CA THR A 12 2.27 6.69 -21.57
C THR A 12 1.15 7.72 -21.41
N ARG A 13 0.39 7.67 -20.31
CA ARG A 13 -0.73 8.59 -20.08
C ARG A 13 -1.02 8.75 -18.59
N HIS A 14 -1.70 9.83 -18.24
CA HIS A 14 -2.37 9.94 -16.95
C HIS A 14 -3.58 9.00 -16.91
N LEU A 15 -3.74 8.31 -15.78
CA LEU A 15 -4.92 7.51 -15.45
C LEU A 15 -5.69 8.24 -14.35
N LEU A 16 -6.90 8.66 -14.68
CA LEU A 16 -7.80 9.32 -13.74
C LEU A 16 -8.57 8.27 -12.93
N LEU A 17 -8.37 8.25 -11.63
CA LEU A 17 -9.17 7.53 -10.66
C LEU A 17 -10.40 8.36 -10.29
N ASP A 18 -11.39 7.69 -9.73
CA ASP A 18 -12.62 8.32 -9.24
C ASP A 18 -12.44 9.20 -7.99
N GLY A 19 -13.56 9.74 -7.51
CA GLY A 19 -13.67 10.60 -6.33
C GLY A 19 -14.16 9.83 -5.09
N ALA A 20 -14.74 10.55 -4.12
CA ALA A 20 -15.22 9.93 -2.90
C ALA A 20 -16.51 9.14 -3.10
N THR A 21 -16.55 7.89 -2.63
CA THR A 21 -17.82 7.13 -2.54
C THR A 21 -18.58 7.50 -1.27
N GLY A 22 -17.95 7.40 -0.10
CA GLY A 22 -18.63 7.53 1.20
C GLY A 22 -19.40 8.84 1.41
N THR A 23 -18.81 10.00 1.06
CA THR A 23 -19.50 11.30 1.21
C THR A 23 -20.71 11.44 0.28
N HIS A 24 -20.69 10.79 -0.89
CA HIS A 24 -21.82 10.80 -1.82
C HIS A 24 -22.94 9.85 -1.37
N LEU A 25 -22.60 8.71 -0.75
CA LEU A 25 -23.61 7.85 -0.12
C LEU A 25 -24.33 8.59 1.02
N GLN A 26 -23.59 9.31 1.86
CA GLN A 26 -24.17 10.16 2.91
C GLN A 26 -25.10 11.23 2.34
N ALA A 27 -24.67 11.93 1.27
CA ALA A 27 -25.49 12.92 0.59
C ALA A 27 -26.75 12.32 -0.06
N ALA A 28 -26.70 11.03 -0.44
CA ALA A 28 -27.84 10.28 -0.95
C ALA A 28 -28.77 9.72 0.15
N GLY A 29 -28.49 10.00 1.42
CA GLY A 29 -29.36 9.64 2.55
C GLY A 29 -28.86 8.46 3.40
N MET A 30 -27.66 7.95 3.17
CA MET A 30 -27.06 6.94 4.06
C MET A 30 -26.82 7.52 5.46
N ALA A 31 -27.48 6.94 6.46
CA ALA A 31 -27.35 7.37 7.85
C ALA A 31 -25.97 7.03 8.45
N ALA A 32 -25.55 7.82 9.42
CA ALA A 32 -24.32 7.55 10.17
C ALA A 32 -24.43 6.21 10.92
N GLY A 33 -23.32 5.45 10.95
CA GLY A 33 -23.24 4.15 11.64
C GLY A 33 -23.72 2.95 10.82
N ILE A 34 -24.27 3.17 9.63
CA ILE A 34 -24.56 2.10 8.67
C ILE A 34 -23.29 1.74 7.89
N SER A 35 -23.10 0.45 7.58
CA SER A 35 -22.03 0.00 6.68
C SER A 35 -22.31 0.51 5.26
N PRO A 36 -21.38 1.27 4.65
CA PRO A 36 -21.49 1.67 3.24
C PRO A 36 -21.70 0.50 2.29
N GLU A 37 -21.01 -0.61 2.53
CA GLU A 37 -21.05 -1.83 1.73
C GLU A 37 -22.46 -2.42 1.70
N ILE A 38 -23.09 -2.61 2.87
CA ILE A 38 -24.44 -3.15 2.97
C ILE A 38 -25.47 -2.17 2.40
N TRP A 39 -25.33 -0.88 2.71
CA TRP A 39 -26.25 0.13 2.21
C TRP A 39 -26.26 0.20 0.68
N VAL A 40 -25.09 0.07 0.04
CA VAL A 40 -24.98 0.02 -1.42
C VAL A 40 -25.66 -1.23 -1.99
N LEU A 41 -25.59 -2.39 -1.33
CA LEU A 41 -26.30 -3.59 -1.79
C LEU A 41 -27.84 -3.41 -1.73
N GLU A 42 -28.33 -2.64 -0.77
CA GLU A 42 -29.75 -2.31 -0.62
C GLU A 42 -30.20 -1.19 -1.59
N HIS A 43 -29.27 -0.33 -2.04
CA HIS A 43 -29.53 0.85 -2.88
C HIS A 43 -28.54 0.92 -4.07
N PRO A 44 -28.48 -0.12 -4.93
CA PRO A 44 -27.46 -0.24 -5.97
C PRO A 44 -27.52 0.91 -6.99
N GLU A 45 -28.69 1.48 -7.23
CA GLU A 45 -28.91 2.59 -8.17
C GLU A 45 -28.10 3.85 -7.80
N VAL A 46 -27.80 4.04 -6.52
CA VAL A 46 -27.00 5.18 -6.05
C VAL A 46 -25.56 5.03 -6.51
N LEU A 47 -24.99 3.83 -6.39
CA LEU A 47 -23.65 3.55 -6.90
C LEU A 47 -23.63 3.57 -8.44
N GLU A 48 -24.64 3.01 -9.10
CA GLU A 48 -24.76 3.04 -10.57
C GLU A 48 -24.72 4.48 -11.10
N ASN A 49 -25.51 5.37 -10.51
CA ASN A 49 -25.53 6.77 -10.91
C ASN A 49 -24.19 7.46 -10.60
N LEU A 50 -23.62 7.25 -9.41
CA LEU A 50 -22.36 7.89 -9.00
C LEU A 50 -21.19 7.48 -9.89
N GLN A 51 -20.96 6.18 -10.07
CA GLN A 51 -19.87 5.70 -10.91
C GLN A 51 -20.11 6.06 -12.39
N GLY A 52 -21.36 6.03 -12.88
CA GLY A 52 -21.70 6.55 -14.21
C GLY A 52 -21.29 8.01 -14.39
N GLN A 53 -21.54 8.86 -13.38
CA GLN A 53 -21.09 10.26 -13.38
C GLN A 53 -19.57 10.40 -13.34
N TYR A 54 -18.86 9.54 -12.58
CA TYR A 54 -17.39 9.52 -12.57
C TYR A 54 -16.80 9.13 -13.93
N LEU A 55 -17.39 8.15 -14.62
CA LEU A 55 -16.97 7.76 -15.97
C LEU A 55 -17.22 8.88 -16.99
N ALA A 56 -18.41 9.50 -16.93
CA ALA A 56 -18.76 10.65 -17.75
C ALA A 56 -17.82 11.84 -17.51
N ALA A 57 -17.39 12.05 -16.26
CA ALA A 57 -16.43 13.08 -15.87
C ALA A 57 -14.98 12.80 -16.30
N GLY A 58 -14.68 11.62 -16.86
CA GLY A 58 -13.37 11.31 -17.43
C GLY A 58 -12.60 10.18 -16.74
N SER A 59 -13.13 9.60 -15.66
CA SER A 59 -12.41 8.56 -14.91
C SER A 59 -12.06 7.37 -15.81
N ASN A 60 -10.83 6.90 -15.67
CA ASN A 60 -10.33 5.67 -16.28
C ASN A 60 -10.43 4.48 -15.34
N ILE A 61 -10.45 4.70 -14.02
CA ILE A 61 -10.53 3.65 -13.01
C ILE A 61 -11.60 4.04 -11.99
N ILE A 62 -12.60 3.18 -11.79
CA ILE A 62 -13.60 3.30 -10.73
C ILE A 62 -13.35 2.23 -9.66
N LEU A 63 -13.57 2.59 -8.41
CA LEU A 63 -13.37 1.76 -7.24
C LEU A 63 -14.66 1.05 -6.85
N THR A 64 -14.56 -0.25 -6.57
CA THR A 64 -15.66 -1.00 -5.97
C THR A 64 -16.01 -0.39 -4.61
N ALA A 65 -17.27 -0.41 -4.21
CA ALA A 65 -17.70 0.09 -2.91
C ALA A 65 -17.37 -0.90 -1.78
N THR A 66 -16.11 -1.32 -1.68
CA THR A 66 -15.62 -2.41 -0.82
C THR A 66 -14.54 -1.98 0.18
N PHE A 67 -14.28 -0.68 0.32
CA PHE A 67 -13.29 -0.12 1.25
C PHE A 67 -13.26 -0.80 2.63
N GLY A 68 -14.44 -0.94 3.26
CA GLY A 68 -14.60 -1.55 4.57
C GLY A 68 -15.11 -3.00 4.55
N ALA A 69 -15.12 -3.67 3.39
CA ALA A 69 -15.75 -4.98 3.21
C ALA A 69 -14.94 -6.14 3.80
N ASN A 70 -14.19 -5.95 4.87
CA ASN A 70 -13.41 -6.99 5.56
C ASN A 70 -14.08 -7.43 6.86
N ARG A 71 -13.78 -8.67 7.31
CA ARG A 71 -14.41 -9.23 8.53
C ARG A 71 -14.29 -8.34 9.77
N MET A 72 -13.17 -7.62 9.95
CA MET A 72 -12.95 -6.76 11.13
C MET A 72 -13.87 -5.54 11.14
N LYS A 73 -14.03 -4.88 9.99
CA LYS A 73 -14.92 -3.72 9.83
C LYS A 73 -16.38 -4.15 9.82
N MET A 74 -16.71 -5.21 9.11
CA MET A 74 -18.08 -5.71 8.96
C MET A 74 -18.65 -6.31 10.25
N ALA A 75 -17.82 -6.87 11.13
CA ALA A 75 -18.25 -7.35 12.46
C ALA A 75 -18.90 -6.25 13.31
N ARG A 76 -18.47 -4.98 13.16
CA ARG A 76 -19.05 -3.82 13.87
C ARG A 76 -20.49 -3.54 13.45
N HIS A 77 -20.90 -4.06 12.30
CA HIS A 77 -22.23 -3.90 11.73
C HIS A 77 -23.05 -5.20 11.78
N HIS A 78 -22.59 -6.20 12.55
CA HIS A 78 -23.19 -7.55 12.61
C HIS A 78 -23.31 -8.23 11.23
N ALA A 79 -22.41 -7.88 10.30
CA ALA A 79 -22.42 -8.32 8.91
C ALA A 79 -21.15 -9.09 8.53
N SER A 80 -20.53 -9.79 9.49
CA SER A 80 -19.30 -10.57 9.27
C SER A 80 -19.53 -11.89 8.55
N GLU A 81 -20.77 -12.36 8.45
CA GLU A 81 -21.11 -13.56 7.70
C GLU A 81 -21.16 -13.22 6.21
N ASN A 82 -20.40 -13.96 5.38
CA ASN A 82 -20.37 -13.86 3.92
C ASN A 82 -19.55 -12.70 3.31
N ILE A 83 -18.38 -12.38 3.88
CA ILE A 83 -17.43 -11.38 3.35
C ILE A 83 -17.14 -11.55 1.86
N GLU A 84 -16.82 -12.78 1.43
CA GLU A 84 -16.54 -13.08 0.01
C GLU A 84 -17.75 -12.75 -0.88
N GLN A 85 -18.96 -13.09 -0.45
CA GLN A 85 -20.19 -12.84 -1.21
C GLN A 85 -20.49 -11.33 -1.34
N VAL A 86 -20.37 -10.58 -0.24
CA VAL A 86 -20.56 -9.12 -0.24
C VAL A 86 -19.60 -8.47 -1.22
N ASN A 87 -18.31 -8.81 -1.13
CA ASN A 87 -17.27 -8.33 -2.04
C ASN A 87 -17.58 -8.69 -3.50
N ARG A 88 -18.01 -9.93 -3.76
CA ARG A 88 -18.40 -10.39 -5.10
C ARG A 88 -19.54 -9.58 -5.69
N GLN A 89 -20.60 -9.33 -4.92
CA GLN A 89 -21.76 -8.58 -5.39
C GLN A 89 -21.42 -7.12 -5.69
N LEU A 90 -20.66 -6.46 -4.80
CA LEU A 90 -20.24 -5.07 -4.97
C LEU A 90 -19.26 -4.89 -6.14
N ALA A 91 -18.34 -5.84 -6.31
CA ALA A 91 -17.44 -5.87 -7.46
C ALA A 91 -18.21 -6.09 -8.77
N ALA A 92 -19.11 -7.07 -8.81
CA ALA A 92 -19.93 -7.34 -9.98
C ALA A 92 -20.79 -6.12 -10.38
N LEU A 93 -21.32 -5.38 -9.42
CA LEU A 93 -22.08 -4.14 -9.68
C LEU A 93 -21.21 -3.11 -10.41
N SER A 94 -20.00 -2.84 -9.91
CA SER A 94 -19.06 -1.89 -10.54
C SER A 94 -18.62 -2.35 -11.95
N VAL A 95 -18.42 -3.66 -12.13
CA VAL A 95 -18.10 -4.27 -13.44
C VAL A 95 -19.25 -4.11 -14.43
N GLN A 96 -20.50 -4.31 -14.00
CA GLN A 96 -21.67 -4.09 -14.85
C GLN A 96 -21.82 -2.63 -15.29
N ILE A 97 -21.55 -1.68 -14.39
CA ILE A 97 -21.56 -0.24 -14.69
C ILE A 97 -20.51 0.09 -15.76
N ARG A 98 -19.27 -0.41 -15.56
CA ARG A 98 -18.18 -0.27 -16.53
C ARG A 98 -18.53 -0.88 -17.89
N ASP A 99 -19.14 -2.06 -17.92
CA ASP A 99 -19.44 -2.77 -19.16
C ASP A 99 -20.54 -2.05 -19.95
N ARG A 100 -21.59 -1.56 -19.26
CA ARG A 100 -22.63 -0.72 -19.86
C ARG A 100 -22.05 0.55 -20.46
N PHE A 101 -21.19 1.26 -19.71
CA PHE A 101 -20.55 2.47 -20.19
C PHE A 101 -19.65 2.21 -21.42
N ARG A 102 -18.88 1.12 -21.43
CA ARG A 102 -18.03 0.73 -22.57
C ARG A 102 -18.84 0.35 -23.81
N GLN A 103 -20.02 -0.24 -23.67
CA GLN A 103 -20.90 -0.53 -24.81
C GLN A 103 -21.33 0.76 -25.53
N GLU A 104 -21.58 1.83 -24.77
CA GLU A 104 -21.94 3.15 -25.29
C GLU A 104 -20.70 3.96 -25.74
N ASN A 105 -19.51 3.63 -25.22
CA ASN A 105 -18.26 4.35 -25.43
C ASN A 105 -17.09 3.39 -25.71
N PRO A 106 -17.08 2.70 -26.88
CA PRO A 106 -16.14 1.60 -27.14
C PRO A 106 -14.65 1.98 -27.11
N ASP A 107 -14.32 3.25 -27.39
CA ASP A 107 -12.94 3.75 -27.39
C ASP A 107 -12.45 4.20 -26.00
N ARG A 108 -13.32 4.22 -24.98
CA ARG A 108 -12.96 4.67 -23.63
C ARG A 108 -12.30 3.56 -22.83
N LEU A 109 -11.07 3.82 -22.36
CA LEU A 109 -10.42 2.99 -21.34
C LEU A 109 -11.11 3.19 -19.99
N VAL A 110 -11.73 2.12 -19.48
CA VAL A 110 -12.39 2.09 -18.18
C VAL A 110 -12.07 0.79 -17.45
N LEU A 111 -11.42 0.84 -16.30
CA LEU A 111 -11.09 -0.31 -15.46
C LEU A 111 -11.87 -0.24 -14.14
N VAL A 112 -12.07 -1.39 -13.52
CA VAL A 112 -12.63 -1.51 -12.18
C VAL A 112 -11.53 -2.00 -11.25
N ALA A 113 -11.27 -1.23 -10.21
CA ALA A 113 -10.33 -1.59 -9.16
C ALA A 113 -11.08 -2.12 -7.94
N GLY A 114 -10.70 -3.32 -7.52
CA GLY A 114 -11.09 -3.89 -6.24
C GLY A 114 -10.46 -3.07 -5.12
N ASP A 115 -11.30 -2.35 -4.38
CA ASP A 115 -10.88 -1.45 -3.32
C ASP A 115 -10.74 -2.21 -1.99
N LEU A 116 -9.60 -2.03 -1.34
CA LEU A 116 -9.22 -2.68 -0.08
C LEU A 116 -8.73 -1.61 0.90
N GLY A 117 -9.58 -1.24 1.87
CA GLY A 117 -9.22 -0.35 2.96
C GLY A 117 -8.65 -1.09 4.18
N PRO A 118 -8.17 -0.35 5.20
CA PRO A 118 -7.55 -0.93 6.39
C PRO A 118 -8.56 -1.74 7.22
N THR A 119 -8.07 -2.80 7.86
CA THR A 119 -8.79 -3.59 8.86
C THR A 119 -9.16 -2.74 10.08
N GLY A 120 -8.31 -1.75 10.39
CA GLY A 120 -8.40 -0.94 11.60
C GLY A 120 -7.79 -1.61 12.83
N SER A 121 -6.95 -2.62 12.61
CA SER A 121 -6.15 -3.32 13.62
C SER A 121 -4.66 -3.20 13.28
N PHE A 122 -3.80 -3.26 14.30
CA PHE A 122 -2.35 -3.28 14.13
C PHE A 122 -1.82 -4.71 14.16
N LEU A 123 -0.64 -4.91 13.57
CA LEU A 123 0.11 -6.16 13.67
C LEU A 123 0.61 -6.39 15.11
N TYR A 124 0.64 -7.65 15.55
CA TYR A 124 1.33 -8.07 16.77
C TYR A 124 2.81 -7.61 16.77
N PRO A 125 3.36 -7.17 17.92
CA PRO A 125 2.72 -7.02 19.24
C PRO A 125 1.98 -5.69 19.48
N ALA A 126 1.97 -4.76 18.52
CA ALA A 126 1.25 -3.48 18.70
C ALA A 126 -0.28 -3.64 18.67
N GLY A 127 -0.77 -4.71 18.05
CA GLY A 127 -2.15 -5.17 18.12
C GLY A 127 -2.23 -6.68 18.29
N ASP A 128 -3.39 -7.25 17.97
CA ASP A 128 -3.69 -8.66 18.27
C ASP A 128 -3.57 -9.60 17.07
N LEU A 129 -3.33 -9.06 15.87
CA LEU A 129 -3.32 -9.86 14.64
C LEU A 129 -1.91 -10.25 14.24
N THR A 130 -1.70 -11.53 13.95
CA THR A 130 -0.51 -12.00 13.25
C THR A 130 -0.55 -11.59 11.77
N LEU A 131 0.60 -11.62 11.10
CA LEU A 131 0.69 -11.34 9.66
C LEU A 131 -0.16 -12.31 8.83
N GLY A 132 -0.19 -13.58 9.25
CA GLY A 132 -0.99 -14.63 8.61
C GLY A 132 -2.48 -14.31 8.68
N GLU A 133 -2.99 -14.03 9.89
CA GLU A 133 -4.40 -13.67 10.09
C GLU A 133 -4.80 -12.40 9.34
N MET A 134 -3.91 -11.40 9.31
CA MET A 134 -4.12 -10.16 8.57
C MET A 134 -4.16 -10.41 7.05
N THR A 135 -3.25 -11.24 6.54
CA THR A 135 -3.28 -11.68 5.13
C THR A 135 -4.59 -12.41 4.82
N ASP A 136 -5.04 -13.31 5.70
CA ASP A 136 -6.29 -14.05 5.52
C ASP A 136 -7.52 -13.14 5.52
N ILE A 137 -7.56 -12.09 6.36
CA ILE A 137 -8.62 -11.06 6.33
C ILE A 137 -8.74 -10.44 4.94
N PHE A 138 -7.61 -10.02 4.35
CA PHE A 138 -7.60 -9.41 3.01
C PHE A 138 -7.93 -10.43 1.92
N ARG A 139 -7.46 -11.66 2.07
CA ARG A 139 -7.69 -12.75 1.11
C ARG A 139 -9.19 -13.03 0.92
N GLU A 140 -10.00 -12.99 1.98
CA GLU A 140 -11.45 -13.11 1.90
C GLU A 140 -12.09 -12.06 0.97
N GLN A 141 -11.62 -10.82 1.02
CA GLN A 141 -12.08 -9.75 0.12
C GLN A 141 -11.60 -9.99 -1.31
N VAL A 142 -10.32 -10.30 -1.48
CA VAL A 142 -9.68 -10.53 -2.78
C VAL A 142 -10.43 -11.62 -3.55
N LEU A 143 -10.72 -12.76 -2.91
CA LEU A 143 -11.47 -13.86 -3.53
C LEU A 143 -12.84 -13.41 -4.06
N GLY A 144 -13.57 -12.63 -3.25
CA GLY A 144 -14.88 -12.09 -3.64
C GLY A 144 -14.76 -11.13 -4.82
N GLN A 145 -13.84 -10.17 -4.74
CA GLN A 145 -13.62 -9.17 -5.79
C GLN A 145 -13.14 -9.80 -7.10
N LEU A 146 -12.26 -10.82 -7.04
CA LEU A 146 -11.86 -11.61 -8.21
C LEU A 146 -13.05 -12.33 -8.84
N ALA A 147 -13.89 -12.98 -8.04
CA ALA A 147 -15.11 -13.62 -8.53
C ALA A 147 -16.13 -12.61 -9.11
N GLY A 148 -16.03 -11.34 -8.72
CA GLY A 148 -16.80 -10.22 -9.29
C GLY A 148 -16.23 -9.65 -10.59
N GLY A 149 -14.98 -9.99 -10.95
CA GLY A 149 -14.38 -9.63 -12.24
C GLY A 149 -13.64 -8.28 -12.28
N VAL A 150 -13.03 -7.86 -11.17
CA VAL A 150 -12.17 -6.65 -11.14
C VAL A 150 -10.96 -6.78 -12.06
N ASP A 151 -10.43 -5.66 -12.55
CA ASP A 151 -9.26 -5.63 -13.45
C ASP A 151 -7.93 -5.45 -12.72
N LEU A 152 -7.96 -4.85 -11.54
CA LEU A 152 -6.82 -4.54 -10.69
C LEU A 152 -7.28 -4.37 -9.24
N PHE A 153 -6.35 -4.20 -8.32
CA PHE A 153 -6.62 -3.87 -6.92
C PHE A 153 -6.05 -2.51 -6.56
N LEU A 154 -6.79 -1.75 -5.77
CA LEU A 154 -6.29 -0.58 -5.06
C LEU A 154 -6.37 -0.87 -3.57
N ILE A 155 -5.22 -0.95 -2.92
CA ILE A 155 -5.08 -1.06 -1.48
C ILE A 155 -4.93 0.37 -0.95
N GLU A 156 -6.00 1.00 -0.46
CA GLU A 156 -5.99 2.43 -0.15
C GLU A 156 -6.12 2.79 1.33
N THR A 157 -5.65 4.00 1.66
CA THR A 157 -5.76 4.60 3.00
C THR A 157 -5.11 3.74 4.09
N MET A 158 -4.05 3.00 3.75
CA MET A 158 -3.34 2.21 4.73
C MET A 158 -2.57 3.10 5.70
N MET A 159 -2.64 2.76 6.98
CA MET A 159 -2.06 3.54 8.09
C MET A 159 -0.82 2.86 8.69
N ASP A 160 -0.48 1.68 8.18
CA ASP A 160 0.62 0.85 8.63
C ASP A 160 1.25 0.14 7.43
N LEU A 161 2.58 0.21 7.33
CA LEU A 161 3.34 -0.51 6.31
C LEU A 161 3.13 -2.04 6.40
N ALA A 162 3.01 -2.60 7.60
CA ALA A 162 2.78 -4.04 7.75
C ALA A 162 1.40 -4.46 7.20
N GLU A 163 0.39 -3.62 7.39
CA GLU A 163 -0.97 -3.88 6.92
C GLU A 163 -1.06 -3.84 5.39
N VAL A 164 -0.49 -2.80 4.75
CA VAL A 164 -0.44 -2.74 3.28
C VAL A 164 0.34 -3.91 2.68
N ARG A 165 1.44 -4.35 3.31
CA ARG A 165 2.20 -5.54 2.87
C ARG A 165 1.33 -6.80 2.91
N SER A 166 0.57 -6.98 3.98
CA SER A 166 -0.34 -8.13 4.13
C SER A 166 -1.42 -8.16 3.04
N ALA A 167 -1.99 -7.01 2.71
CA ALA A 167 -2.94 -6.87 1.61
C ALA A 167 -2.31 -7.17 0.23
N VAL A 168 -1.09 -6.67 -0.03
CA VAL A 168 -0.35 -6.97 -1.26
C VAL A 168 -0.13 -8.48 -1.39
N MET A 169 0.29 -9.13 -0.31
CA MET A 169 0.55 -10.57 -0.29
C MET A 169 -0.71 -11.39 -0.48
N ALA A 170 -1.85 -10.96 0.05
CA ALA A 170 -3.14 -11.59 -0.19
C ALA A 170 -3.56 -11.50 -1.66
N VAL A 171 -3.34 -10.36 -2.33
CA VAL A 171 -3.62 -10.24 -3.76
C VAL A 171 -2.71 -11.14 -4.58
N GLN A 172 -1.40 -11.14 -4.28
CA GLN A 172 -0.39 -11.94 -4.98
C GLN A 172 -0.57 -13.45 -4.78
N SER A 173 -1.19 -13.90 -3.69
CA SER A 173 -1.44 -15.33 -3.47
C SER A 173 -2.59 -15.87 -4.33
N GLU A 174 -3.52 -15.01 -4.76
CA GLU A 174 -4.72 -15.42 -5.50
C GLU A 174 -4.68 -15.04 -6.99
N CYS A 175 -3.90 -14.03 -7.39
CA CYS A 175 -3.86 -13.58 -8.79
C CYS A 175 -2.62 -12.76 -9.17
N ASP A 176 -2.44 -12.57 -10.47
CA ASP A 176 -1.42 -11.70 -11.08
C ASP A 176 -2.00 -10.38 -11.61
N LEU A 177 -3.12 -9.88 -11.05
CA LEU A 177 -3.67 -8.59 -11.48
C LEU A 177 -2.78 -7.43 -11.03
N PRO A 178 -2.86 -6.25 -11.68
CA PRO A 178 -2.13 -5.07 -11.23
C PRO A 178 -2.51 -4.67 -9.80
N ILE A 179 -1.52 -4.24 -9.03
CA ILE A 179 -1.69 -3.81 -7.63
C ILE A 179 -1.27 -2.36 -7.49
N LEU A 180 -2.19 -1.53 -7.04
CA LEU A 180 -1.92 -0.16 -6.62
C LEU A 180 -1.98 -0.13 -5.10
N ALA A 181 -1.10 0.63 -4.49
CA ALA A 181 -1.12 0.84 -3.04
C ALA A 181 -1.07 2.32 -2.72
N SER A 182 -1.86 2.76 -1.75
CA SER A 182 -1.76 4.10 -1.20
C SER A 182 -1.85 4.10 0.31
N LEU A 183 -1.05 4.98 0.90
CA LEU A 183 -1.04 5.20 2.34
C LEU A 183 -1.59 6.59 2.65
N THR A 184 -1.96 6.77 3.91
CA THR A 184 -2.33 8.06 4.46
C THR A 184 -1.34 8.48 5.54
N PHE A 185 -1.04 9.78 5.60
CA PHE A 185 -0.04 10.36 6.48
C PHE A 185 -0.66 11.44 7.36
N ALA A 186 -0.10 11.63 8.54
CA ALA A 186 -0.38 12.75 9.42
C ALA A 186 0.47 13.98 9.06
N GLU A 187 0.29 15.10 9.76
CA GLU A 187 0.97 16.37 9.46
C GLU A 187 2.50 16.28 9.56
N ASN A 188 3.00 15.37 10.40
CA ASN A 188 4.42 15.09 10.55
C ASN A 188 5.03 14.27 9.38
N GLY A 189 4.24 13.96 8.35
CA GLY A 189 4.67 13.19 7.19
C GLY A 189 4.89 11.70 7.46
N ARG A 190 4.34 11.17 8.57
CA ARG A 190 4.38 9.75 8.91
C ARG A 190 2.99 9.14 8.93
N THR A 191 2.91 7.84 8.65
CA THR A 191 1.69 7.04 8.87
C THR A 191 1.39 6.97 10.37
N LEU A 192 0.21 6.43 10.74
CA LEU A 192 -0.13 6.23 12.15
C LEU A 192 0.84 5.27 12.86
N ALA A 193 1.35 4.26 12.15
CA ALA A 193 2.38 3.35 12.63
C ALA A 193 3.80 3.96 12.59
N GLY A 194 3.94 5.22 12.17
CA GLY A 194 5.20 5.95 12.21
C GLY A 194 6.09 5.75 10.98
N ASN A 195 5.60 5.17 9.89
CA ASN A 195 6.37 4.96 8.66
C ASN A 195 6.48 6.26 7.85
N SER A 196 7.66 6.55 7.31
CA SER A 196 7.84 7.60 6.30
C SER A 196 7.40 7.13 4.91
N PHE A 197 7.13 8.06 4.00
CA PHE A 197 6.75 7.69 2.64
C PHE A 197 7.90 6.99 1.88
N SER A 198 9.16 7.31 2.17
CA SER A 198 10.31 6.63 1.57
C SER A 198 10.37 5.14 1.96
N GLU A 199 10.18 4.82 3.24
CA GLU A 199 10.16 3.42 3.71
C GLU A 199 9.05 2.64 3.01
N CYS A 200 7.86 3.25 2.89
CA CYS A 200 6.72 2.65 2.21
C CYS A 200 6.98 2.43 0.72
N LEU A 201 7.52 3.43 0.03
CA LEU A 201 7.82 3.38 -1.39
C LEU A 201 8.86 2.30 -1.72
N ILE A 202 9.97 2.27 -0.98
CA ILE A 202 11.03 1.27 -1.16
C ILE A 202 10.46 -0.13 -0.97
N THR A 203 9.72 -0.34 0.11
CA THR A 203 9.15 -1.65 0.46
C THR A 203 8.13 -2.11 -0.58
N LEU A 204 7.18 -1.25 -0.97
CA LEU A 204 6.13 -1.61 -1.91
C LEU A 204 6.66 -1.80 -3.32
N ALA A 205 7.60 -0.97 -3.77
CA ALA A 205 8.28 -1.18 -5.05
C ALA A 205 9.01 -2.52 -5.09
N ALA A 206 9.67 -2.88 -3.98
CA ALA A 206 10.39 -4.14 -3.86
C ALA A 206 9.45 -5.35 -3.82
N LEU A 207 8.28 -5.24 -3.18
CA LEU A 207 7.21 -6.23 -3.28
C LEU A 207 6.58 -6.33 -4.67
N GLY A 208 6.93 -5.40 -5.57
CA GLY A 208 6.43 -5.37 -6.93
C GLY A 208 4.97 -4.92 -6.97
N VAL A 209 4.60 -3.82 -6.32
CA VAL A 209 3.35 -3.11 -6.70
C VAL A 209 3.55 -2.36 -8.02
N ASP A 210 2.47 -2.08 -8.74
CA ASP A 210 2.51 -1.38 -10.04
C ASP A 210 2.39 0.13 -9.94
N ALA A 211 1.89 0.64 -8.81
CA ALA A 211 1.97 2.05 -8.44
C ALA A 211 1.86 2.19 -6.91
N CYS A 212 2.47 3.25 -6.38
CA CYS A 212 2.41 3.58 -4.96
C CYS A 212 2.06 5.06 -4.79
N GLY A 213 1.38 5.45 -3.71
CA GLY A 213 1.01 6.84 -3.56
C GLY A 213 0.40 7.23 -2.23
N ILE A 214 -0.20 8.42 -2.26
CA ILE A 214 -0.83 9.04 -1.09
C ILE A 214 -2.27 9.38 -1.40
N ASN A 215 -3.16 9.09 -0.46
CA ASN A 215 -4.54 9.52 -0.52
C ASN A 215 -5.04 10.03 0.83
N CYS A 216 -6.15 10.77 0.81
CA CYS A 216 -6.82 11.28 2.01
C CYS A 216 -5.97 12.25 2.85
N SER A 217 -6.38 12.45 4.11
CA SER A 217 -5.89 13.41 5.12
C SER A 217 -5.93 14.89 4.74
N PHE A 218 -5.35 15.27 3.60
CA PHE A 218 -5.13 16.65 3.23
C PHE A 218 -5.56 16.96 1.79
N GLY A 219 -5.61 18.25 1.48
CA GLY A 219 -5.79 18.75 0.11
C GLY A 219 -4.53 18.63 -0.75
N PRO A 220 -4.62 19.00 -2.04
CA PRO A 220 -3.53 18.85 -3.02
C PRO A 220 -2.20 19.46 -2.58
N GLU A 221 -2.20 20.65 -1.98
CA GLU A 221 -0.98 21.37 -1.59
C GLU A 221 -0.12 20.55 -0.60
N LYS A 222 -0.73 20.10 0.50
CA LYS A 222 -0.01 19.35 1.54
C LYS A 222 0.41 17.95 1.07
N LEU A 223 -0.42 17.27 0.28
CA LEU A 223 0.03 16.00 -0.31
C LEU A 223 1.13 16.21 -1.35
N GLY A 224 1.13 17.35 -2.03
CA GLY A 224 2.21 17.81 -2.91
C GLY A 224 3.55 17.91 -2.18
N GLU A 225 3.57 18.50 -0.99
CA GLU A 225 4.78 18.57 -0.15
C GLU A 225 5.34 17.18 0.20
N LEU A 226 4.47 16.19 0.42
CA LEU A 226 4.86 14.84 0.79
C LEU A 226 5.34 14.00 -0.41
N ILE A 227 4.73 14.21 -1.59
CA ILE A 227 5.05 13.43 -2.79
C ILE A 227 6.29 13.96 -3.51
N GLU A 228 6.56 15.27 -3.47
CA GLU A 228 7.63 15.91 -4.24
C GLU A 228 9.01 15.28 -3.99
N PRO A 229 9.46 15.03 -2.75
CA PRO A 229 10.76 14.41 -2.49
C PRO A 229 10.87 12.99 -3.07
N MET A 230 9.75 12.28 -3.21
CA MET A 230 9.75 10.91 -3.71
C MET A 230 9.80 10.81 -5.24
N ARG A 231 9.53 11.91 -5.97
CA ARG A 231 9.53 11.90 -7.43
C ARG A 231 10.88 11.51 -8.04
N ILE A 232 11.98 11.82 -7.35
CA ILE A 232 13.35 11.50 -7.79
C ILE A 232 13.73 10.05 -7.46
N LEU A 233 13.11 9.46 -6.43
CA LEU A 233 13.46 8.12 -5.92
C LEU A 233 12.55 7.02 -6.47
N SER A 234 11.35 7.37 -6.94
CA SER A 234 10.32 6.38 -7.24
C SER A 234 10.65 5.51 -8.45
N PRO A 235 10.83 4.18 -8.28
CA PRO A 235 11.07 3.27 -9.39
C PRO A 235 9.78 2.78 -10.07
N ILE A 236 8.63 3.26 -9.59
CA ILE A 236 7.28 2.93 -10.04
C ILE A 236 6.46 4.21 -10.22
N PRO A 237 5.37 4.19 -11.01
CA PRO A 237 4.44 5.32 -11.10
C PRO A 237 3.86 5.71 -9.73
N LEU A 238 3.63 7.01 -9.54
CA LEU A 238 3.05 7.54 -8.31
C LEU A 238 1.54 7.82 -8.45
N LEU A 239 0.83 7.59 -7.34
CA LEU A 239 -0.60 7.85 -7.16
C LEU A 239 -0.87 9.01 -6.21
N LEU A 240 -1.85 9.85 -6.54
CA LEU A 240 -2.28 10.98 -5.71
C LEU A 240 -3.80 11.17 -5.72
N LYS A 241 -4.46 10.97 -4.57
CA LYS A 241 -5.92 11.18 -4.35
C LYS A 241 -6.18 12.07 -3.13
N PRO A 242 -5.98 13.40 -3.22
CA PRO A 242 -6.20 14.32 -2.10
C PRO A 242 -7.69 14.52 -1.80
N ASN A 243 -7.98 15.00 -0.59
CA ASN A 243 -9.29 15.52 -0.22
C ASN A 243 -9.58 16.85 -0.95
N ALA A 244 -10.85 17.24 -1.02
CA ALA A 244 -11.25 18.58 -1.49
C ALA A 244 -10.98 19.65 -0.40
N GLY A 245 -9.71 19.77 0.00
CA GLY A 245 -9.27 20.61 1.11
C GLY A 245 -9.38 19.92 2.47
N LEU A 246 -9.07 20.66 3.53
CA LEU A 246 -9.25 20.20 4.90
C LEU A 246 -10.75 20.18 5.26
N PRO A 247 -11.24 19.15 5.97
CA PRO A 247 -12.61 19.11 6.43
C PRO A 247 -12.87 20.23 7.45
N VAL A 248 -14.01 20.88 7.33
CA VAL A 248 -14.52 21.85 8.30
C VAL A 248 -15.88 21.38 8.81
N LEU A 249 -16.19 21.64 10.08
CA LEU A 249 -17.49 21.34 10.66
C LEU A 249 -18.41 22.55 10.49
N ILE A 250 -19.48 22.40 9.71
CA ILE A 250 -20.52 23.41 9.50
C ILE A 250 -21.83 22.78 9.95
N ASP A 251 -22.47 23.36 10.97
CA ASP A 251 -23.76 22.87 11.53
C ASP A 251 -23.75 21.38 11.90
N GLY A 252 -22.62 20.89 12.43
CA GLY A 252 -22.45 19.48 12.80
C GLY A 252 -22.19 18.54 11.63
N GLN A 253 -22.07 19.05 10.40
CA GLN A 253 -21.75 18.28 9.20
C GLN A 253 -20.32 18.56 8.74
N THR A 254 -19.62 17.50 8.33
CA THR A 254 -18.27 17.61 7.75
C THR A 254 -18.38 18.09 6.30
N VAL A 255 -17.82 19.27 6.02
CA VAL A 255 -17.81 19.89 4.69
C VAL A 255 -16.38 20.04 4.19
N PHE A 256 -16.17 19.76 2.91
CA PHE A 256 -14.89 19.95 2.22
C PHE A 256 -14.99 21.16 1.28
N PRO A 257 -14.30 22.28 1.57
CA PRO A 257 -14.61 23.57 0.96
C PRO A 257 -13.99 23.76 -0.43
N MET A 258 -12.99 22.97 -0.83
CA MET A 258 -12.25 23.21 -2.07
C MET A 258 -13.11 22.90 -3.29
N GLN A 259 -13.32 23.91 -4.11
CA GLN A 259 -14.11 23.80 -5.34
C GLN A 259 -13.31 23.12 -6.46
N ALA A 260 -14.03 22.60 -7.46
CA ALA A 260 -13.47 21.82 -8.57
C ALA A 260 -12.32 22.51 -9.33
N GLN A 261 -12.47 23.79 -9.71
CA GLN A 261 -11.47 24.51 -10.49
C GLN A 261 -10.17 24.77 -9.71
N PRO A 262 -10.21 25.29 -8.46
CA PRO A 262 -9.03 25.35 -7.60
C PRO A 262 -8.35 24.00 -7.40
N PHE A 263 -9.13 22.93 -7.19
CA PHE A 263 -8.61 21.57 -7.01
C PHE A 263 -7.85 21.10 -8.26
N ALA A 264 -8.47 21.19 -9.43
CA ALA A 264 -7.88 20.81 -10.70
C ALA A 264 -6.60 21.61 -11.01
N LYS A 265 -6.62 22.92 -10.75
CA LYS A 265 -5.44 23.77 -10.95
C LYS A 265 -4.26 23.32 -10.08
N ALA A 266 -4.49 23.02 -8.81
CA ALA A 266 -3.44 22.54 -7.90
C ALA A 266 -2.92 21.15 -8.32
N MET A 267 -3.82 20.26 -8.74
CA MET A 267 -3.46 18.93 -9.21
C MET A 267 -2.70 18.92 -10.53
N LYS A 268 -2.91 19.92 -11.41
CA LYS A 268 -2.20 20.02 -12.69
C LYS A 268 -0.69 20.06 -12.50
N ASP A 269 -0.20 20.88 -11.56
CA ASP A 269 1.23 21.03 -11.32
C ASP A 269 1.83 19.76 -10.69
N LEU A 270 1.02 19.02 -9.91
CA LEU A 270 1.39 17.76 -9.29
C LEU A 270 1.33 16.56 -10.24
N ALA A 271 0.70 16.69 -11.41
CA ALA A 271 0.58 15.64 -12.42
C ALA A 271 1.87 15.44 -13.25
N ALA A 272 3.01 15.91 -12.77
CA ALA A 272 4.29 15.74 -13.44
C ALA A 272 4.98 14.43 -13.01
N ASP A 273 5.88 13.91 -13.85
CA ASP A 273 6.55 12.62 -13.67
C ASP A 273 7.16 12.46 -12.27
N PRO A 274 7.00 11.34 -11.56
CA PRO A 274 6.35 10.11 -11.98
C PRO A 274 4.87 9.98 -11.57
N VAL A 275 4.20 11.06 -11.21
CA VAL A 275 2.76 11.02 -10.87
C VAL A 275 1.96 10.73 -12.13
N ARG A 276 1.28 9.58 -12.14
CA ARG A 276 0.51 9.10 -13.30
C ARG A 276 -0.90 8.69 -12.95
N LEU A 277 -1.16 8.41 -11.69
CA LEU A 277 -2.46 8.03 -11.18
C LEU A 277 -2.99 9.19 -10.33
N LEU A 278 -4.05 9.84 -10.80
CA LEU A 278 -4.59 11.05 -10.18
C LEU A 278 -6.06 10.84 -9.92
N GLY A 279 -6.60 11.33 -8.83
CA GLY A 279 -8.04 11.29 -8.56
C GLY A 279 -8.38 12.16 -7.38
N GLY A 280 -9.45 11.81 -6.68
CA GLY A 280 -9.83 12.48 -5.45
C GLY A 280 -10.26 11.51 -4.35
N CYS A 281 -10.18 11.98 -3.11
CA CYS A 281 -10.70 11.31 -1.92
C CYS A 281 -11.84 12.15 -1.32
N CYS A 282 -11.98 12.22 0.00
CA CYS A 282 -13.12 12.84 0.67
C CYS A 282 -13.42 14.27 0.18
N GLY A 283 -14.69 14.51 -0.14
CA GLY A 283 -15.19 15.80 -0.64
C GLY A 283 -15.02 16.04 -2.15
N THR A 284 -14.32 15.16 -2.87
CA THR A 284 -14.21 15.24 -4.33
C THR A 284 -15.36 14.50 -5.00
N GLY A 285 -15.94 15.10 -6.05
CA GLY A 285 -17.06 14.52 -6.81
C GLY A 285 -16.89 14.66 -8.33
N PRO A 286 -17.96 14.39 -9.10
CA PRO A 286 -17.89 14.40 -10.56
C PRO A 286 -17.41 15.72 -11.17
N SER A 287 -17.77 16.86 -10.56
CA SER A 287 -17.33 18.18 -11.02
C SER A 287 -15.82 18.38 -10.84
N HIS A 288 -15.23 17.88 -9.73
CA HIS A 288 -13.79 17.91 -9.51
C HIS A 288 -13.04 17.05 -10.54
N LEU A 289 -13.55 15.84 -10.81
CA LEU A 289 -12.93 14.95 -11.78
C LEU A 289 -13.02 15.48 -13.21
N ALA A 290 -14.16 16.09 -13.59
CA ALA A 290 -14.30 16.73 -14.90
C ALA A 290 -13.31 17.88 -15.08
N ALA A 291 -13.20 18.76 -14.08
CA ALA A 291 -12.21 19.84 -14.10
C ALA A 291 -10.77 19.30 -14.16
N LEU A 292 -10.47 18.21 -13.44
CA LEU A 292 -9.16 17.56 -13.47
C LEU A 292 -8.88 16.94 -14.85
N ALA A 293 -9.84 16.22 -15.44
CA ALA A 293 -9.72 15.65 -16.78
C ALA A 293 -9.42 16.75 -17.82
N ASP A 294 -10.12 17.89 -17.75
CA ASP A 294 -9.93 19.02 -18.66
C ASP A 294 -8.51 19.59 -18.59
N VAL A 295 -7.99 19.83 -17.38
CA VAL A 295 -6.64 20.38 -17.22
C VAL A 295 -5.55 19.38 -17.65
N LEU A 296 -5.75 18.08 -17.41
CA LEU A 296 -4.82 17.03 -17.84
C LEU A 296 -4.83 16.83 -19.36
N ALA A 297 -6.00 16.89 -20.01
CA ALA A 297 -6.11 16.82 -21.46
C ALA A 297 -5.44 18.01 -22.18
N SER A 298 -5.40 19.17 -21.52
CA SER A 298 -4.71 20.36 -22.05
C SER A 298 -3.17 20.26 -22.00
N ASP A 299 -2.63 19.33 -21.20
CA ASP A 299 -1.19 19.20 -20.99
C ASP A 299 -0.57 18.20 -21.96
N LYS A 300 0.00 18.70 -23.07
CA LYS A 300 0.60 17.90 -24.14
C LYS A 300 1.91 17.19 -23.74
N LYS A 301 2.29 17.20 -22.46
CA LYS A 301 3.61 16.80 -21.96
C LYS A 301 3.73 15.36 -21.47
N VAL A 302 2.69 14.53 -21.56
CA VAL A 302 2.78 13.15 -21.06
C VAL A 302 3.53 12.28 -22.07
N GLY A 303 4.86 12.30 -21.96
CA GLY A 303 5.76 11.40 -22.67
C GLY A 303 5.88 10.05 -21.98
N GLN A 304 6.72 9.18 -22.55
CA GLN A 304 7.09 7.93 -21.93
C GLN A 304 7.77 8.20 -20.58
N LEU A 305 7.24 7.60 -19.52
CA LEU A 305 7.74 7.74 -18.18
C LEU A 305 9.13 7.09 -18.05
N ASN A 306 10.11 7.86 -17.63
CA ASN A 306 11.45 7.39 -17.31
C ASN A 306 11.60 7.27 -15.79
N LEU A 307 11.48 6.04 -15.30
CA LEU A 307 11.61 5.75 -13.88
C LEU A 307 13.07 5.38 -13.55
N PRO A 308 13.65 5.89 -12.46
CA PRO A 308 14.93 5.40 -11.96
C PRO A 308 14.82 3.93 -11.57
N MET A 309 15.95 3.21 -11.59
CA MET A 309 16.00 1.96 -10.85
C MET A 309 16.03 2.27 -9.36
N LEU A 310 15.39 1.42 -8.56
CA LEU A 310 15.52 1.49 -7.10
C LEU A 310 17.00 1.26 -6.75
N PRO A 311 17.66 2.19 -6.04
CA PRO A 311 19.05 1.99 -5.64
C PRO A 311 19.19 0.77 -4.72
N ASP A 312 20.44 0.38 -4.47
CA ASP A 312 20.82 -0.64 -3.48
C ASP A 312 20.54 -0.11 -2.06
N ILE A 313 19.26 -0.07 -1.69
CA ILE A 313 18.76 0.41 -0.41
C ILE A 313 18.00 -0.74 0.27
N ILE A 314 18.31 -0.96 1.54
CA ILE A 314 17.51 -1.77 2.45
C ILE A 314 16.79 -0.86 3.45
N CYS A 315 15.69 -1.33 4.01
CA CYS A 315 14.95 -0.55 4.99
C CYS A 315 14.20 -1.44 5.97
N SER A 316 14.07 -0.96 7.21
CA SER A 316 13.06 -1.40 8.14
C SER A 316 11.78 -0.59 7.94
N ALA A 317 10.82 -0.75 8.85
CA ALA A 317 9.62 0.07 8.92
C ALA A 317 9.87 1.53 9.36
N ARG A 318 11.09 1.91 9.78
CA ARG A 318 11.37 3.23 10.39
C ARG A 318 12.71 3.86 9.96
N GLN A 319 13.55 3.13 9.24
CA GLN A 319 14.87 3.59 8.82
C GLN A 319 15.25 2.96 7.48
N THR A 320 15.97 3.75 6.67
CA THR A 320 16.51 3.32 5.38
C THR A 320 18.03 3.38 5.40
N TRP A 321 18.69 2.44 4.74
CA TRP A 321 20.13 2.49 4.52
C TRP A 321 20.46 2.18 3.06
N GLN A 322 21.16 3.11 2.41
CA GLN A 322 21.79 2.84 1.12
C GLN A 322 23.05 2.00 1.36
N VAL A 323 23.05 0.79 0.84
CA VAL A 323 24.13 -0.17 1.00
C VAL A 323 25.41 0.40 0.41
N VAL A 324 26.44 0.43 1.25
CA VAL A 324 27.80 0.78 0.85
C VAL A 324 28.60 -0.52 0.78
N PRO A 325 29.27 -0.82 -0.36
CA PRO A 325 30.17 -1.96 -0.45
C PRO A 325 31.20 -1.93 0.68
N ASP A 326 31.49 -3.10 1.25
CA ASP A 326 32.52 -3.29 2.27
C ASP A 326 32.26 -2.54 3.60
N ALA A 327 31.01 -2.09 3.83
CA ALA A 327 30.61 -1.52 5.11
C ALA A 327 30.77 -2.54 6.24
N SER A 328 31.45 -2.13 7.32
CA SER A 328 31.53 -2.90 8.56
C SER A 328 30.21 -2.78 9.31
N LEU A 329 29.48 -3.89 9.41
CA LEU A 329 28.23 -3.98 10.17
C LEU A 329 28.43 -4.89 11.38
N PRO A 330 27.83 -4.57 12.54
CA PRO A 330 27.74 -5.53 13.63
C PRO A 330 26.97 -6.77 13.15
N ALA A 331 27.39 -7.94 13.62
CA ALA A 331 26.70 -9.20 13.37
C ALA A 331 26.43 -9.93 14.66
N ILE A 332 25.28 -10.60 14.69
CA ILE A 332 24.78 -11.37 15.81
C ILE A 332 24.59 -12.80 15.32
N ASP A 333 25.23 -13.73 16.01
CA ASP A 333 24.98 -15.16 15.84
C ASP A 333 23.76 -15.52 16.69
N CYS A 334 22.61 -15.73 16.04
CA CYS A 334 21.36 -16.05 16.73
C CYS A 334 21.41 -17.50 17.23
N HIS A 335 21.68 -17.68 18.51
CA HIS A 335 21.70 -18.99 19.18
C HIS A 335 20.36 -19.36 19.82
N ASP A 336 19.60 -18.36 20.26
CA ASP A 336 18.29 -18.49 20.87
C ASP A 336 17.38 -17.35 20.37
N PRO A 337 16.23 -17.63 19.73
CA PRO A 337 15.32 -16.57 19.30
C PRO A 337 14.82 -15.69 20.46
N ASP A 338 14.72 -16.22 21.68
CA ASP A 338 14.19 -15.48 22.82
C ASP A 338 15.13 -14.35 23.28
N SER A 339 16.44 -14.48 23.04
CA SER A 339 17.43 -13.42 23.34
C SER A 339 17.63 -12.43 22.20
N LEU A 340 17.09 -12.69 21.01
CA LEU A 340 17.42 -11.95 19.79
C LEU A 340 17.19 -10.44 19.91
N VAL A 341 16.13 -10.02 20.61
CA VAL A 341 15.84 -8.59 20.81
C VAL A 341 16.91 -7.92 21.65
N ASP A 342 17.29 -8.54 22.77
CA ASP A 342 18.32 -8.03 23.67
C ASP A 342 19.69 -8.03 23.00
N ASP A 343 20.03 -9.11 22.29
CA ASP A 343 21.29 -9.24 21.54
C ASP A 343 21.44 -8.15 20.47
N VAL A 344 20.34 -7.76 19.81
CA VAL A 344 20.35 -6.65 18.86
C VAL A 344 20.46 -5.30 19.55
N ILE A 345 19.76 -5.11 20.68
CA ILE A 345 19.84 -3.86 21.46
C ILE A 345 21.29 -3.58 21.89
N ASP A 346 22.02 -4.61 22.32
CA ASP A 346 23.40 -4.48 22.80
C ASP A 346 24.40 -4.00 21.73
N VAL A 347 24.09 -4.16 20.45
CA VAL A 347 24.99 -3.78 19.34
C VAL A 347 24.55 -2.55 18.56
N ILE A 348 23.38 -1.98 18.87
CA ILE A 348 22.86 -0.79 18.17
C ILE A 348 23.17 0.53 18.88
N ASP A 349 23.82 0.50 20.04
CA ASP A 349 24.20 1.70 20.80
C ASP A 349 25.05 2.70 19.99
N ASP A 350 25.90 2.20 19.08
CA ASP A 350 26.71 3.00 18.17
C ASP A 350 25.95 3.47 16.91
N GLU A 351 24.62 3.31 16.88
CA GLU A 351 23.73 3.64 15.76
C GLU A 351 24.22 3.08 14.40
N PRO A 352 24.52 1.77 14.30
CA PRO A 352 24.97 1.17 13.06
C PRO A 352 23.91 1.35 11.96
N PRO A 353 24.31 1.46 10.69
CA PRO A 353 23.36 1.69 9.60
C PRO A 353 22.50 0.46 9.29
N ALA A 354 22.95 -0.74 9.66
CA ALA A 354 22.28 -2.02 9.53
C ALA A 354 22.89 -3.04 10.51
N VAL A 355 22.15 -4.11 10.83
CA VAL A 355 22.64 -5.21 11.66
C VAL A 355 22.51 -6.52 10.88
N ILE A 356 23.56 -7.35 10.93
CA ILE A 356 23.54 -8.71 10.38
C ILE A 356 23.02 -9.67 11.46
N ILE A 357 22.05 -10.51 11.11
CA ILE A 357 21.58 -11.61 11.95
C ILE A 357 21.88 -12.92 11.23
N ASP A 358 22.73 -13.74 11.83
CA ASP A 358 23.08 -15.08 11.36
C ASP A 358 22.22 -16.11 12.08
N PHE A 359 21.32 -16.76 11.32
CA PHE A 359 20.42 -17.79 11.86
C PHE A 359 20.98 -19.21 11.72
N ASP A 360 22.19 -19.39 11.17
CA ASP A 360 22.79 -20.73 11.01
C ASP A 360 23.33 -21.32 12.32
N CYS A 361 23.36 -20.50 13.38
CA CYS A 361 23.76 -20.88 14.73
C CYS A 361 22.61 -21.45 15.59
N LEU A 362 21.39 -21.46 15.07
CA LEU A 362 20.21 -21.98 15.76
C LEU A 362 20.25 -23.52 15.91
N PRO A 363 19.73 -24.06 17.02
CA PRO A 363 19.46 -25.49 17.14
C PRO A 363 18.62 -26.03 15.97
N PRO A 364 18.94 -27.23 15.43
CA PRO A 364 18.20 -27.79 14.29
C PRO A 364 16.71 -28.04 14.54
N ASP A 365 16.30 -28.12 15.80
CA ASP A 365 14.93 -28.36 16.27
C ASP A 365 14.18 -27.08 16.66
N THR A 366 14.79 -25.90 16.52
CA THR A 366 14.10 -24.62 16.76
C THR A 366 12.89 -24.48 15.85
N GLU A 367 11.71 -24.29 16.46
CA GLU A 367 10.48 -24.13 15.72
C GLU A 367 10.46 -22.80 14.94
N PRO A 368 10.12 -22.79 13.64
CA PRO A 368 10.06 -21.56 12.85
C PRO A 368 9.15 -20.48 13.42
N ALA A 369 8.07 -20.88 14.12
CA ALA A 369 7.14 -19.93 14.73
C ALA A 369 7.82 -19.03 15.77
N VAL A 370 8.71 -19.60 16.61
CA VAL A 370 9.45 -18.88 17.63
C VAL A 370 10.40 -17.86 17.00
N ILE A 371 11.09 -18.24 15.91
CA ILE A 371 11.98 -17.34 15.16
C ILE A 371 11.21 -16.15 14.57
N LEU A 372 10.02 -16.42 14.02
CA LEU A 372 9.18 -15.38 13.41
C LEU A 372 8.53 -14.46 14.44
N GLU A 373 8.19 -14.98 15.61
CA GLU A 373 7.73 -14.17 16.75
C GLU A 373 8.85 -13.24 17.25
N ALA A 374 10.06 -13.76 17.43
CA ALA A 374 11.24 -12.97 17.78
C ALA A 374 11.51 -11.86 16.75
N LEU A 375 11.43 -12.17 15.45
CA LEU A 375 11.57 -11.18 14.38
C LEU A 375 10.48 -10.08 14.47
N GLN A 376 9.23 -10.45 14.75
CA GLN A 376 8.12 -9.50 14.89
C GLN A 376 8.33 -8.56 16.09
N GLN A 377 8.77 -9.10 17.22
CA GLN A 377 9.11 -8.28 18.39
C GLN A 377 10.29 -7.36 18.08
N LEU A 378 11.34 -7.89 17.45
CA LEU A 378 12.53 -7.14 17.08
C LEU A 378 12.22 -5.93 16.20
N GLN A 379 11.43 -6.09 15.13
CA GLN A 379 11.13 -4.98 14.20
C GLN A 379 10.28 -3.86 14.83
N VAL A 380 9.51 -4.16 15.89
CA VAL A 380 8.75 -3.14 16.64
C VAL A 380 9.65 -2.44 17.66
N THR A 381 10.62 -3.14 18.23
CA THR A 381 11.56 -2.58 19.21
C THR A 381 12.66 -1.77 18.54
N VAL A 382 13.24 -2.26 17.45
CA VAL A 382 14.44 -1.70 16.82
C VAL A 382 14.10 -1.06 15.47
N ALA A 383 14.71 0.10 15.19
CA ALA A 383 14.51 0.81 13.93
C ALA A 383 15.53 0.43 12.85
N VAL A 384 16.65 -0.17 13.20
CA VAL A 384 17.74 -0.47 12.27
C VAL A 384 17.32 -1.46 11.16
N PRO A 385 17.71 -1.25 9.89
CA PRO A 385 17.55 -2.24 8.84
C PRO A 385 18.28 -3.55 9.15
N LEU A 386 17.68 -4.68 8.76
CA LEU A 386 18.23 -6.01 9.03
C LEU A 386 18.80 -6.65 7.77
N VAL A 387 19.91 -7.36 7.96
CA VAL A 387 20.55 -8.21 6.96
C VAL A 387 20.49 -9.65 7.45
N PHE A 388 19.79 -10.51 6.73
CA PHE A 388 19.67 -11.92 7.09
C PHE A 388 20.77 -12.75 6.46
N ARG A 389 21.37 -13.64 7.26
CA ARG A 389 22.24 -14.70 6.77
C ARG A 389 21.69 -16.04 7.26
N THR A 390 21.42 -16.93 6.31
CA THR A 390 21.14 -18.34 6.60
C THR A 390 21.31 -19.20 5.35
N ASN A 391 21.77 -20.43 5.55
CA ASN A 391 21.80 -21.49 4.54
C ASN A 391 20.45 -22.22 4.39
N GLN A 392 19.48 -21.94 5.27
CA GLN A 392 18.15 -22.56 5.24
C GLN A 392 17.18 -21.79 4.35
N GLU A 393 17.02 -22.22 3.09
CA GLU A 393 16.17 -21.53 2.09
C GLU A 393 14.73 -21.28 2.56
N LYS A 394 14.11 -22.28 3.21
CA LYS A 394 12.74 -22.16 3.74
C LYS A 394 12.64 -21.13 4.86
N LEU A 395 13.62 -21.07 5.75
CA LEU A 395 13.64 -20.09 6.83
C LEU A 395 13.81 -18.69 6.24
N LEU A 396 14.73 -18.50 5.29
CA LEU A 396 14.92 -17.24 4.60
C LEU A 396 13.64 -16.74 3.93
N GLU A 397 12.91 -17.60 3.22
CA GLU A 397 11.60 -17.24 2.64
C GLU A 397 10.61 -16.75 3.70
N GLN A 398 10.56 -17.39 4.87
CA GLN A 398 9.68 -16.98 5.97
C GLN A 398 10.14 -15.65 6.60
N LEU A 399 11.44 -15.46 6.84
CA LEU A 399 11.98 -14.20 7.36
C LEU A 399 11.66 -13.03 6.43
N LEU A 400 11.90 -13.18 5.13
CA LEU A 400 11.61 -12.15 4.12
C LEU A 400 10.11 -11.85 4.01
N ARG A 401 9.27 -12.88 4.16
CA ARG A 401 7.82 -12.73 4.20
C ARG A 401 7.37 -11.87 5.39
N HIS A 402 7.95 -12.11 6.56
CA HIS A 402 7.52 -11.45 7.80
C HIS A 402 8.17 -10.10 8.06
N TYR A 403 9.37 -9.86 7.53
CA TYR A 403 10.09 -8.62 7.74
C TYR A 403 9.37 -7.40 7.12
N CYS A 404 8.99 -6.44 7.96
CA CYS A 404 8.35 -5.20 7.51
C CYS A 404 9.40 -4.22 6.96
N GLY A 405 9.70 -4.34 5.68
CA GLY A 405 10.68 -3.52 4.99
C GLY A 405 11.27 -4.22 3.76
N ARG A 406 12.45 -3.75 3.36
CA ARG A 406 13.31 -4.39 2.35
C ARG A 406 14.56 -4.91 3.03
N ALA A 407 14.64 -6.21 3.27
CA ALA A 407 15.80 -6.82 3.96
C ALA A 407 17.03 -6.89 3.05
N GLY A 408 18.21 -6.85 3.67
CA GLY A 408 19.44 -7.34 3.06
C GLY A 408 19.56 -8.86 3.25
N VAL A 409 20.23 -9.54 2.33
CA VAL A 409 20.50 -10.98 2.41
C VAL A 409 21.94 -11.27 2.02
N ILE A 410 22.67 -11.95 2.90
CA ILE A 410 23.99 -12.49 2.58
C ILE A 410 23.81 -13.87 1.97
N GLY A 411 24.20 -14.02 0.71
CA GLY A 411 24.07 -15.28 -0.04
C GLY A 411 23.05 -15.21 -1.17
N LYS A 412 22.56 -16.38 -1.58
CA LYS A 412 21.67 -16.52 -2.74
C LYS A 412 20.23 -16.18 -2.35
N LEU A 413 19.63 -15.25 -3.09
CA LEU A 413 18.20 -14.94 -2.95
C LEU A 413 17.33 -16.11 -3.47
N PRO A 414 16.32 -16.56 -2.72
CA PRO A 414 15.36 -17.52 -3.23
C PRO A 414 14.57 -16.92 -4.41
N PRO A 415 14.04 -17.75 -5.32
CA PRO A 415 13.24 -17.28 -6.48
C PRO A 415 12.01 -16.44 -6.07
N LYS A 416 11.50 -16.64 -4.86
CA LYS A 416 10.37 -15.91 -4.26
C LYS A 416 10.78 -14.89 -3.21
N ALA A 417 12.04 -14.42 -3.23
CA ALA A 417 12.51 -13.33 -2.39
C ALA A 417 11.87 -11.99 -2.80
N ASN A 418 10.57 -11.83 -2.54
CA ASN A 418 9.82 -10.63 -2.91
C ASN A 418 10.44 -9.41 -2.21
N GLY A 419 11.28 -8.70 -2.94
CA GLY A 419 11.82 -7.40 -2.55
C GLY A 419 13.15 -7.37 -1.82
N ALA A 420 13.75 -8.49 -1.45
CA ALA A 420 15.04 -8.49 -0.75
C ALA A 420 16.22 -8.07 -1.65
N LEU A 421 17.30 -7.58 -1.05
CA LEU A 421 18.52 -7.18 -1.74
C LEU A 421 19.67 -8.10 -1.33
N SER A 422 20.40 -8.68 -2.29
CA SER A 422 21.63 -9.40 -1.98
C SER A 422 22.71 -8.39 -1.58
N VAL A 423 23.33 -8.59 -0.42
CA VAL A 423 24.39 -7.74 0.12
C VAL A 423 25.66 -8.56 0.31
N ASN A 424 26.80 -7.96 -0.05
CA ASN A 424 28.13 -8.51 0.23
C ASN A 424 28.85 -7.57 1.20
N PRO A 425 28.57 -7.62 2.51
CA PRO A 425 29.45 -7.01 3.49
C PRO A 425 30.77 -7.80 3.50
N GLU A 426 31.91 -7.10 3.48
CA GLU A 426 33.21 -7.74 3.49
C GLU A 426 33.40 -8.66 4.71
N LYS A 427 34.30 -9.64 4.57
CA LYS A 427 34.59 -10.74 5.52
C LYS A 427 34.66 -10.25 6.97
N HIS A 428 33.92 -10.91 7.85
CA HIS A 428 34.14 -10.84 9.30
C HIS A 428 35.62 -10.84 9.66
N SER A 429 36.08 -9.79 10.34
CA SER A 429 37.08 -9.98 11.38
C SER A 429 36.32 -10.51 12.59
N PRO A 430 36.61 -11.72 13.09
CA PRO A 430 35.98 -12.20 14.31
C PRO A 430 36.28 -11.19 15.42
N GLY A 431 35.25 -10.76 16.16
CA GLY A 431 35.41 -9.94 17.35
C GLY A 431 36.43 -10.57 18.32
N PRO A 432 37.04 -9.79 19.21
CA PRO A 432 38.07 -10.30 20.10
C PRO A 432 37.46 -11.41 20.95
N GLY A 433 37.83 -12.65 20.67
CA GLY A 433 37.47 -13.79 21.48
C GLY A 433 37.90 -13.51 22.91
N ILE A 434 36.93 -13.52 23.82
CA ILE A 434 37.18 -13.50 25.25
C ILE A 434 37.89 -14.81 25.57
N SER A 435 39.23 -14.78 25.58
CA SER A 435 40.04 -15.82 26.19
C SER A 435 40.11 -15.54 27.68
N SER A 436 39.38 -16.36 28.45
CA SER A 436 39.54 -16.72 29.87
C SER A 436 39.92 -15.64 30.89
#